data_AF-T4VGE1-F1
#
_entry.id   AF-T4VGE1-F1
#
_cell.length_a   1.000
_cell.length_b   1.000
_cell.length_c   1.000
_cell.angle_alpha   90.00
_cell.angle_beta   90.00
_cell.angle_gamma   90.00
#
_symmetry.space_group_name_H-M   'P 1'
#
loop_
_entity.id
_entity.type
_entity.pdbx_description
1 polymer ?
#
loop_
_entity_poly.entity_id
_entity_poly.type
_entity_poly.pdbx_seq_one_letter_code
_entity_poly.pdbx_strand_id
1 'polypeptide(L)'
;MLANNVSLKELIDTYALIDNKVIDRGGAQTITPSTTNIVLPKGNYKGDITIKGDANLIAKNIKEGTSIFGVNGSLREFPPGWDTMKSGEVFGGNINKNDAVVWKRYGNWDTKLDMVKDFNLPEFTGTFIQSLMTEDGKYLVAMSSSSPYLHMYKNVNDTFIKMPNPDVVPTRGSQCSLAFSKDGSLLFLCTNEKKMYCYKNENGILTSMPAPVAENSRDNPSFYSVTINSDATVIGVHCSLANDSSYSYVSYIFTRVKGTFNYKQVFRLGDNSYGYKLVSNPSGTCITVLHEGNYIPFFFLQKDGTYNFGTDMKIKGVTSIEWIDDKNLVLLNGDGTAKKCTFDPLGQLSNMVIKSTITCPSGYTINGGALSVDGLHYALSLREGSGYSTFAIYMYKINGDSFTKINEIACDYQVLAVRLPQDYCIIESTVKPYLYRTTSKDIVIPLDQLYKDTLMTKEIGVAMDTGVVGQNIRVNTFPKLKL
;
A
#
# COMPACT_ATOMS: atom_id res chain seq x y z
N MET A 1 26.39 -11.09 -98.87
CA MET A 1 25.53 -11.67 -97.82
C MET A 1 24.57 -10.60 -97.34
N LEU A 2 23.34 -11.03 -97.07
CA LEU A 2 22.09 -10.28 -96.93
C LEU A 2 22.02 -9.29 -95.76
N ALA A 3 21.09 -8.34 -95.96
CA ALA A 3 20.15 -7.75 -95.01
C ALA A 3 20.66 -6.89 -93.83
N ASN A 4 20.24 -5.63 -93.83
CA ASN A 4 19.32 -5.11 -92.81
C ASN A 4 18.78 -3.74 -93.25
N ASN A 5 17.85 -3.76 -94.22
CA ASN A 5 16.94 -2.64 -94.45
C ASN A 5 15.90 -2.65 -93.33
N VAL A 6 16.18 -1.93 -92.24
CA VAL A 6 15.13 -1.55 -91.30
C VAL A 6 14.13 -0.69 -92.07
N SER A 7 12.86 -1.08 -92.10
CA SER A 7 11.86 -0.34 -92.87
C SER A 7 11.69 1.06 -92.28
N LEU A 8 11.40 2.07 -93.13
CA LEU A 8 11.15 3.44 -92.65
C LEU A 8 10.02 3.48 -91.61
N LYS A 9 9.06 2.55 -91.73
CA LYS A 9 7.98 2.34 -90.76
C LYS A 9 8.50 1.83 -89.40
N GLU A 10 9.45 0.90 -89.38
CA GLU A 10 10.11 0.47 -88.13
C GLU A 10 10.92 1.60 -87.49
N LEU A 11 11.55 2.47 -88.27
CA LEU A 11 12.26 3.66 -87.77
C LEU A 11 11.29 4.69 -87.16
N ILE A 12 10.14 4.92 -87.79
CA ILE A 12 9.09 5.81 -87.31
C ILE A 12 8.43 5.27 -86.03
N ASP A 13 8.08 3.98 -86.00
CA ASP A 13 7.44 3.31 -84.86
C ASP A 13 8.43 3.17 -83.66
N THR A 14 9.74 2.99 -83.93
CA THR A 14 10.78 2.86 -82.87
C THR A 14 11.11 4.20 -82.19
N TYR A 15 11.15 5.30 -82.96
CA TYR A 15 11.54 6.64 -82.49
C TYR A 15 10.36 7.60 -82.28
N ALA A 16 9.12 7.14 -82.49
CA ALA A 16 7.90 7.94 -82.35
C ALA A 16 7.97 9.28 -83.11
N LEU A 17 8.57 9.29 -84.30
CA LEU A 17 8.73 10.50 -85.10
C LEU A 17 7.45 10.73 -85.92
N ILE A 18 6.66 11.75 -85.58
CA ILE A 18 5.63 12.26 -86.48
C ILE A 18 6.27 13.44 -87.24
N ASP A 19 6.31 13.35 -88.57
CA ASP A 19 6.78 14.42 -89.46
C ASP A 19 8.27 14.81 -89.28
N ASN A 20 9.15 13.80 -89.10
CA ASN A 20 10.61 13.97 -88.94
C ASN A 20 11.05 14.90 -87.78
N LYS A 21 10.19 15.11 -86.78
CA LYS A 21 10.54 15.79 -85.53
C LYS A 21 10.36 14.84 -84.35
N VAL A 22 11.31 14.87 -83.41
CA VAL A 22 11.11 14.27 -82.07
C VAL A 22 9.84 14.88 -81.49
N ILE A 23 8.95 14.09 -80.89
CA ILE A 23 7.76 14.62 -80.22
C ILE A 23 8.24 15.51 -79.07
N ASP A 24 8.32 16.81 -79.33
CA ASP A 24 8.54 17.82 -78.30
C ASP A 24 7.26 17.89 -77.45
N ARG A 25 7.30 17.25 -76.28
CA ARG A 25 6.18 17.23 -75.34
C ARG A 25 6.15 18.43 -74.39
N GLY A 26 6.85 19.51 -74.72
CA GLY A 26 6.75 20.80 -74.05
C GLY A 26 8.04 21.26 -73.37
N GLY A 27 8.09 22.56 -73.08
CA GLY A 27 9.25 23.24 -72.49
C GLY A 27 9.70 22.68 -71.14
N ALA A 28 10.81 23.23 -70.62
CA ALA A 28 11.44 22.79 -69.39
C ALA A 28 10.42 22.53 -68.25
N GLN A 29 10.44 21.32 -67.69
CA GLN A 29 9.54 20.92 -66.61
C GLN A 29 10.27 20.88 -65.27
N THR A 30 9.58 21.29 -64.21
CA THR A 30 10.00 21.08 -62.82
C THR A 30 9.06 20.04 -62.21
N ILE A 31 9.63 18.97 -61.62
CA ILE A 31 8.87 17.87 -61.01
C ILE A 31 9.20 17.84 -59.52
N THR A 32 8.18 17.97 -58.68
CA THR A 32 8.32 17.87 -57.22
C THR A 32 8.10 16.41 -56.79
N PRO A 33 9.08 15.75 -56.14
CA PRO A 33 8.91 14.40 -55.60
C PRO A 33 7.73 14.29 -54.63
N SER A 34 7.12 13.10 -54.57
CA SER A 34 5.97 12.80 -53.70
C SER A 34 6.15 11.45 -53.00
N THR A 35 5.14 10.98 -52.26
CA THR A 35 5.13 9.62 -51.68
C THR A 35 4.93 8.51 -52.71
N THR A 36 4.46 8.87 -53.91
CA THR A 36 4.18 7.93 -55.00
C THR A 36 5.14 8.14 -56.16
N ASN A 37 5.43 7.04 -56.88
CA ASN A 37 6.22 7.12 -58.10
C ASN A 37 5.50 7.95 -59.16
N ILE A 38 6.25 8.82 -59.84
CA ILE A 38 5.78 9.57 -61.01
C ILE A 38 6.43 8.95 -62.24
N VAL A 39 5.63 8.48 -63.19
CA VAL A 39 6.12 7.91 -64.45
C VAL A 39 5.93 8.93 -65.55
N LEU A 40 7.04 9.34 -66.17
CA LEU A 40 7.05 10.11 -67.40
C LEU A 40 7.13 9.13 -68.57
N PRO A 41 6.16 9.14 -69.49
CA PRO A 41 6.15 8.22 -70.61
C PRO A 41 7.31 8.47 -71.57
N LYS A 42 7.72 7.42 -72.29
CA LYS A 42 8.69 7.46 -73.40
C LYS A 42 8.38 8.63 -74.35
N GLY A 43 9.41 9.38 -74.70
CA GLY A 43 9.34 10.61 -75.50
C GLY A 43 10.75 11.07 -75.85
N ASN A 44 11.21 12.17 -75.24
CA ASN A 44 12.62 12.60 -75.32
C ASN A 44 13.62 11.56 -74.77
N TYR A 45 13.13 10.54 -74.07
CA TYR A 45 13.91 9.44 -73.51
C TYR A 45 13.61 8.13 -74.25
N LYS A 46 14.59 7.24 -74.32
CA LYS A 46 14.49 5.93 -75.00
C LYS A 46 13.44 4.98 -74.39
N GLY A 47 12.94 5.28 -73.19
CA GLY A 47 11.87 4.56 -72.48
C GLY A 47 11.22 5.46 -71.43
N ASP A 48 10.25 4.92 -70.70
CA ASP A 48 9.63 5.61 -69.57
C ASP A 48 10.68 5.93 -68.50
N ILE A 49 10.59 7.13 -67.92
CA ILE A 49 11.37 7.49 -66.73
C ILE A 49 10.47 7.44 -65.52
N THR A 50 10.93 6.77 -64.46
CA THR A 50 10.23 6.77 -63.17
C THR A 50 11.01 7.60 -62.17
N ILE A 51 10.39 8.68 -61.69
CA ILE A 51 10.82 9.39 -60.49
C ILE A 51 10.25 8.60 -59.31
N LYS A 52 11.12 8.01 -58.49
CA LYS A 52 10.68 7.22 -57.32
C LYS A 52 10.10 8.15 -56.26
N GLY A 53 8.92 7.78 -55.77
CA GLY A 53 8.37 8.37 -54.56
C GLY A 53 9.02 7.75 -53.32
N ASP A 54 9.07 8.52 -52.24
CA ASP A 54 9.50 8.03 -50.92
C ASP A 54 8.30 8.02 -49.99
N ALA A 55 7.87 6.82 -49.55
CA ALA A 55 6.77 6.67 -48.61
C ALA A 55 7.01 7.42 -47.28
N ASN A 56 8.27 7.77 -46.98
CA ASN A 56 8.63 8.56 -45.81
C ASN A 56 8.50 10.07 -45.99
N LEU A 57 8.19 10.57 -47.19
CA LEU A 57 7.92 12.00 -47.45
C LEU A 57 6.50 12.38 -46.97
N ILE A 58 6.27 12.20 -45.68
CA ILE A 58 5.01 12.48 -44.99
C ILE A 58 5.28 13.40 -43.80
N ALA A 59 4.30 14.24 -43.45
CA ALA A 59 4.45 15.27 -42.42
C ALA A 59 5.00 14.73 -41.09
N LYS A 60 4.58 13.54 -40.65
CA LYS A 60 5.01 12.93 -39.39
C LYS A 60 6.50 12.57 -39.32
N ASN A 61 7.20 12.53 -40.45
CA ASN A 61 8.63 12.22 -40.52
C ASN A 61 9.48 13.48 -40.73
N ILE A 62 8.86 14.63 -40.98
CA ILE A 62 9.55 15.89 -41.27
C ILE A 62 9.37 16.80 -40.05
N LYS A 63 10.48 17.40 -39.60
CA LYS A 63 10.50 18.30 -38.44
C LYS A 63 9.53 19.47 -38.59
N GLU A 64 8.78 19.79 -37.54
CA GLU A 64 7.86 20.93 -37.51
C GLU A 64 8.61 22.24 -37.85
N GLY A 65 7.99 23.07 -38.71
CA GLY A 65 8.59 24.30 -39.23
C GLY A 65 9.50 24.10 -40.45
N THR A 66 9.81 22.85 -40.82
CA THR A 66 10.51 22.51 -42.06
C THR A 66 9.52 22.09 -43.13
N SER A 67 9.80 22.44 -44.39
CA SER A 67 9.07 21.91 -45.55
C SER A 67 10.06 21.22 -46.48
N ILE A 68 9.75 19.99 -46.88
CA ILE A 68 10.51 19.26 -47.90
C ILE A 68 9.54 18.99 -49.05
N PHE A 69 9.85 19.53 -50.23
CA PHE A 69 9.02 19.38 -51.43
C PHE A 69 7.54 19.79 -51.23
N GLY A 70 7.29 20.79 -50.39
CA GLY A 70 5.94 21.28 -50.10
C GLY A 70 5.18 20.48 -49.02
N VAL A 71 5.75 19.38 -48.54
CA VAL A 71 5.22 18.65 -47.38
C VAL A 71 5.72 19.33 -46.11
N ASN A 72 4.82 20.05 -45.44
CA ASN A 72 5.11 20.69 -44.16
C ASN A 72 5.24 19.65 -43.05
N GLY A 73 6.31 19.75 -42.27
CA GLY A 73 6.58 18.83 -41.18
C GLY A 73 5.66 19.01 -39.98
N SER A 74 5.36 17.89 -39.32
CA SER A 74 4.59 17.81 -38.09
C SER A 74 5.32 17.05 -36.98
N LEU A 75 6.56 16.61 -37.21
CA LEU A 75 7.36 15.91 -36.21
C LEU A 75 7.91 16.92 -35.20
N ARG A 76 7.48 16.80 -33.95
CA ARG A 76 8.04 17.52 -32.81
C ARG A 76 9.07 16.64 -32.11
N GLU A 77 10.34 17.02 -32.21
CA GLU A 77 11.41 16.39 -31.43
C GLU A 77 11.53 17.14 -30.10
N PHE A 78 11.36 16.43 -28.99
CA PHE A 78 11.74 16.94 -27.70
C PHE A 78 13.27 17.04 -27.62
N PRO A 79 13.84 18.01 -26.89
CA PRO A 79 15.28 18.03 -26.62
C PRO A 79 15.74 16.69 -26.02
N PRO A 80 17.00 16.26 -26.25
CA PRO A 80 17.51 15.01 -25.66
C PRO A 80 17.23 14.92 -24.15
N GLY A 81 16.56 13.84 -23.72
CA GLY A 81 16.17 13.58 -22.33
C GLY A 81 14.78 14.10 -21.92
N TRP A 82 14.09 14.84 -22.79
CA TRP A 82 12.73 15.38 -22.56
C TRP A 82 11.60 14.42 -22.99
N ASP A 83 11.94 13.18 -23.33
CA ASP A 83 11.06 12.12 -23.81
C ASP A 83 11.16 10.83 -22.99
N THR A 84 11.65 10.90 -21.74
CA THR A 84 11.66 9.72 -20.87
C THR A 84 10.22 9.34 -20.53
N MET A 85 9.68 8.33 -21.22
CA MET A 85 8.35 7.80 -20.94
C MET A 85 8.35 7.09 -19.58
N LYS A 86 7.54 7.62 -18.67
CA LYS A 86 7.20 6.99 -17.40
C LYS A 86 5.71 6.67 -17.39
N SER A 87 5.33 5.82 -16.45
CA SER A 87 3.93 5.61 -16.10
C SER A 87 3.74 5.90 -14.63
N GLY A 88 2.53 6.31 -14.27
CA GLY A 88 2.13 6.49 -12.88
C GLY A 88 0.63 6.70 -12.79
N GLU A 89 0.11 6.51 -11.59
CA GLU A 89 -1.31 6.64 -11.31
C GLU A 89 -1.70 8.10 -11.14
N VAL A 90 -2.79 8.52 -11.79
CA VAL A 90 -3.35 9.86 -11.66
C VAL A 90 -3.80 10.10 -10.21
N PHE A 91 -3.34 11.20 -9.63
CA PHE A 91 -3.59 11.59 -8.24
C PHE A 91 -3.97 13.08 -8.13
N GLY A 92 -4.91 13.41 -7.23
CA GLY A 92 -5.28 14.80 -6.91
C GLY A 92 -6.21 15.50 -7.89
N GLY A 93 -6.57 14.88 -9.01
CA GLY A 93 -7.53 15.41 -9.99
C GLY A 93 -7.47 14.66 -11.32
N ASN A 94 -8.44 14.90 -12.20
CA ASN A 94 -8.41 14.35 -13.57
C ASN A 94 -7.31 15.04 -14.40
N ILE A 95 -6.69 14.29 -15.30
CA ILE A 95 -5.62 14.77 -16.19
C ILE A 95 -6.04 14.50 -17.62
N ASN A 96 -6.00 15.53 -18.47
CA ASN A 96 -6.17 15.37 -19.92
C ASN A 96 -4.83 15.20 -20.61
N LYS A 97 -4.86 14.55 -21.77
CA LYS A 97 -3.71 14.50 -22.66
C LYS A 97 -3.21 15.93 -22.96
N ASN A 98 -1.89 16.08 -22.91
CA ASN A 98 -1.13 17.33 -23.03
C ASN A 98 -1.17 18.26 -21.81
N ASP A 99 -1.84 17.89 -20.71
CA ASP A 99 -1.76 18.67 -19.48
C ASP A 99 -0.34 18.62 -18.90
N ALA A 100 0.07 19.74 -18.30
CA ALA A 100 1.29 19.80 -17.52
C ALA A 100 1.11 19.05 -16.22
N VAL A 101 2.04 18.15 -15.91
CA VAL A 101 1.93 17.24 -14.78
C VAL A 101 3.23 17.15 -14.00
N VAL A 102 3.13 16.65 -12.78
CA VAL A 102 4.26 16.27 -11.95
C VAL A 102 4.27 14.77 -11.78
N TRP A 103 5.37 14.13 -12.17
CA TRP A 103 5.64 12.75 -11.81
C TRP A 103 6.43 12.71 -10.49
N LYS A 104 5.97 11.88 -9.56
CA LYS A 104 6.64 11.68 -8.27
C LYS A 104 6.62 10.20 -7.92
N ARG A 105 7.78 9.67 -7.52
CA ARG A 105 7.83 8.42 -6.76
C ARG A 105 7.50 8.69 -5.29
N TYR A 106 6.54 7.93 -4.76
CA TYR A 106 5.83 8.22 -3.53
C TYR A 106 5.96 7.05 -2.53
N GLY A 107 6.66 7.30 -1.41
CA GLY A 107 6.85 6.36 -0.29
C GLY A 107 7.73 5.13 -0.56
N ASN A 108 8.29 4.53 0.50
CA ASN A 108 8.66 3.12 0.72
C ASN A 108 9.51 3.05 2.02
N TRP A 109 9.46 1.95 2.75
CA TRP A 109 10.39 1.59 3.82
C TRP A 109 11.87 1.87 3.49
N ASP A 110 12.35 1.37 2.35
CA ASP A 110 13.79 1.31 2.03
C ASP A 110 14.40 2.67 1.64
N THR A 111 13.58 3.61 1.16
CA THR A 111 14.07 4.88 0.62
C THR A 111 13.63 6.07 1.46
N LYS A 112 12.33 6.18 1.74
CA LYS A 112 11.70 7.15 2.63
C LYS A 112 10.19 6.92 2.64
N LEU A 113 9.59 6.87 3.83
CA LEU A 113 8.13 6.90 3.98
C LEU A 113 7.60 8.29 3.67
N ASP A 114 6.56 8.37 2.84
CA ASP A 114 5.81 9.59 2.58
C ASP A 114 4.48 9.53 3.35
N MET A 115 4.17 10.58 4.10
CA MET A 115 2.86 10.74 4.72
C MET A 115 1.81 10.87 3.63
N VAL A 116 0.69 10.17 3.78
CA VAL A 116 -0.51 10.36 2.98
C VAL A 116 -0.96 11.81 3.13
N LYS A 117 -0.70 12.61 2.09
CA LYS A 117 -1.03 14.04 2.07
C LYS A 117 -2.54 14.20 2.29
N ASP A 118 -2.91 15.17 3.11
CA ASP A 118 -4.31 15.49 3.41
C ASP A 118 -5.10 14.31 4.01
N PHE A 119 -4.43 13.36 4.68
CA PHE A 119 -5.09 12.29 5.44
C PHE A 119 -6.04 12.91 6.47
N ASN A 120 -7.31 12.86 6.12
CA ASN A 120 -8.43 13.33 6.90
C ASN A 120 -9.53 12.28 6.77
N LEU A 121 -10.17 11.97 7.89
CA LEU A 121 -11.30 11.06 7.92
C LEU A 121 -12.57 11.92 7.78
N PRO A 122 -13.21 11.95 6.60
CA PRO A 122 -14.35 12.83 6.37
C PRO A 122 -15.49 12.46 7.33
N GLU A 123 -16.18 13.47 7.84
CA GLU A 123 -17.29 13.28 8.78
C GLU A 123 -16.90 12.55 10.09
N PHE A 124 -15.61 12.50 10.43
CA PHE A 124 -15.16 11.99 11.73
C PHE A 124 -15.53 12.97 12.84
N THR A 125 -16.29 12.50 13.83
CA THR A 125 -16.75 13.30 14.97
C THR A 125 -16.27 12.72 16.29
N GLY A 126 -15.91 13.61 17.23
CA GLY A 126 -15.41 13.26 18.55
C GLY A 126 -13.89 13.08 18.61
N THR A 127 -13.39 12.68 19.78
CA THR A 127 -11.97 12.39 20.02
C THR A 127 -11.64 11.02 19.43
N PHE A 128 -10.54 10.92 18.72
CA PHE A 128 -10.03 9.64 18.21
C PHE A 128 -9.57 8.73 19.35
N ILE A 129 -9.96 7.46 19.32
CA ILE A 129 -9.62 6.48 20.36
C ILE A 129 -8.67 5.41 19.83
N GLN A 130 -9.02 4.76 18.73
CA GLN A 130 -8.26 3.66 18.14
C GLN A 130 -8.64 3.48 16.66
N SER A 131 -7.75 2.94 15.85
CA SER A 131 -8.05 2.49 14.49
C SER A 131 -7.52 1.12 14.18
N LEU A 132 -8.06 0.54 13.12
CA LEU A 132 -7.52 -0.66 12.51
C LEU A 132 -7.82 -0.64 11.02
N MET A 133 -6.88 -1.07 10.20
CA MET A 133 -7.07 -1.22 8.76
C MET A 133 -7.04 -2.70 8.40
N THR A 134 -7.84 -3.10 7.42
CA THR A 134 -7.77 -4.45 6.82
C THR A 134 -6.37 -4.69 6.26
N GLU A 135 -5.92 -5.94 6.27
CA GLU A 135 -4.56 -6.27 5.81
C GLU A 135 -4.30 -5.82 4.37
N ASP A 136 -5.32 -5.91 3.52
CA ASP A 136 -5.29 -5.46 2.11
C ASP A 136 -5.35 -3.93 1.92
N GLY A 137 -5.40 -3.15 3.01
CA GLY A 137 -5.42 -1.70 2.99
C GLY A 137 -6.71 -1.06 2.46
N LYS A 138 -7.76 -1.84 2.16
CA LYS A 138 -9.00 -1.33 1.53
C LYS A 138 -9.96 -0.64 2.49
N TYR A 139 -10.00 -1.05 3.75
CA TYR A 139 -10.94 -0.50 4.73
C TYR A 139 -10.25 -0.12 6.03
N LEU A 140 -10.55 1.07 6.53
CA LEU A 140 -10.09 1.56 7.82
C LEU A 140 -11.30 1.73 8.74
N VAL A 141 -11.23 1.17 9.94
CA VAL A 141 -12.15 1.49 11.02
C VAL A 141 -11.47 2.42 12.01
N ALA A 142 -12.23 3.38 12.53
CA ALA A 142 -11.80 4.32 13.54
C ALA A 142 -12.86 4.45 14.64
N MET A 143 -12.43 4.29 15.88
CA MET A 143 -13.25 4.51 17.07
C MET A 143 -13.17 5.96 17.50
N SER A 144 -14.30 6.51 17.93
CA SER A 144 -14.38 7.89 18.43
C SER A 144 -15.15 7.99 19.74
N SER A 145 -14.95 9.09 20.47
CA SER A 145 -15.62 9.35 21.75
C SER A 145 -17.07 9.84 21.61
N SER A 146 -17.57 10.02 20.38
CA SER A 146 -18.91 10.52 20.07
C SER A 146 -19.66 9.54 19.19
N SER A 147 -20.97 9.38 19.43
CA SER A 147 -21.84 8.53 18.61
C SER A 147 -21.66 8.89 17.12
N PRO A 148 -21.50 7.91 16.21
CA PRO A 148 -21.75 6.46 16.35
C PRO A 148 -20.62 5.64 16.99
N TYR A 149 -19.58 6.27 17.55
CA TYR A 149 -18.43 5.66 18.23
C TYR A 149 -17.53 4.75 17.37
N LEU A 150 -18.04 4.15 16.29
CA LEU A 150 -17.31 3.36 15.31
C LEU A 150 -17.59 3.90 13.91
N HIS A 151 -16.52 4.18 13.18
CA HIS A 151 -16.57 4.75 11.84
C HIS A 151 -15.84 3.84 10.87
N MET A 152 -16.49 3.41 9.80
CA MET A 152 -15.88 2.65 8.71
C MET A 152 -15.57 3.59 7.54
N TYR A 153 -14.43 3.40 6.89
CA TYR A 153 -13.97 4.12 5.72
C TYR A 153 -13.47 3.14 4.67
N LYS A 154 -13.76 3.43 3.40
CA LYS A 154 -13.15 2.75 2.26
C LYS A 154 -12.01 3.59 1.72
N ASN A 155 -10.84 2.99 1.61
CA ASN A 155 -9.68 3.57 0.97
C ASN A 155 -9.77 3.40 -0.55
N VAL A 156 -9.78 4.51 -1.27
CA VAL A 156 -9.70 4.58 -2.73
C VAL A 156 -8.50 5.45 -3.06
N ASN A 157 -7.37 4.81 -3.38
CA ASN A 157 -6.13 5.48 -3.80
C ASN A 157 -5.66 6.56 -2.81
N ASP A 158 -5.52 6.19 -1.54
CA ASP A 158 -5.13 7.07 -0.42
C ASP A 158 -6.19 8.10 0.00
N THR A 159 -7.36 8.10 -0.65
CA THR A 159 -8.52 8.92 -0.27
C THR A 159 -9.52 8.05 0.49
N PHE A 160 -9.92 8.49 1.69
CA PHE A 160 -10.86 7.75 2.54
C PHE A 160 -12.27 8.27 2.34
N ILE A 161 -13.15 7.38 1.91
CA ILE A 161 -14.59 7.64 1.74
C ILE A 161 -15.31 7.05 2.95
N LYS A 162 -16.09 7.88 3.64
CA LYS A 162 -16.92 7.44 4.77
C LYS A 162 -17.94 6.40 4.31
N MET A 163 -18.01 5.26 5.00
CA MET A 163 -19.02 4.22 4.79
C MET A 163 -20.20 4.42 5.75
N PRO A 164 -21.38 3.82 5.47
CA PRO A 164 -22.52 3.86 6.37
C PRO A 164 -22.17 3.39 7.79
N ASN A 165 -22.86 3.95 8.78
CA ASN A 165 -22.73 3.50 10.17
C ASN A 165 -23.16 2.03 10.28
N PRO A 166 -22.60 1.28 11.26
CA PRO A 166 -23.05 -0.08 11.52
C PRO A 166 -24.55 -0.10 11.86
N ASP A 167 -25.23 -1.17 11.46
CA ASP A 167 -26.66 -1.41 11.76
C ASP A 167 -26.96 -1.43 13.25
N VAL A 168 -26.01 -1.91 14.06
CA VAL A 168 -25.99 -1.80 15.51
C VAL A 168 -24.82 -0.90 15.90
N VAL A 169 -25.13 0.26 16.44
CA VAL A 169 -24.13 1.20 16.93
C VAL A 169 -23.55 0.67 18.24
N PRO A 170 -22.21 0.55 18.38
CA PRO A 170 -21.63 0.12 19.63
C PRO A 170 -21.82 1.16 20.72
N THR A 171 -21.81 0.73 21.97
CA THR A 171 -21.75 1.64 23.12
C THR A 171 -20.35 2.21 23.28
N ARG A 172 -20.26 3.40 23.88
CA ARG A 172 -18.97 3.99 24.26
C ARG A 172 -18.23 3.04 25.22
N GLY A 173 -16.91 3.14 25.25
CA GLY A 173 -16.08 2.61 26.33
C GLY A 173 -14.90 3.54 26.52
N SER A 174 -14.33 3.62 27.72
CA SER A 174 -13.07 4.35 27.92
C SER A 174 -11.86 3.56 27.40
N GLN A 175 -12.03 2.26 27.19
CA GLN A 175 -11.06 1.38 26.53
C GLN A 175 -11.78 0.51 25.51
N CYS A 176 -11.14 0.32 24.35
CA CYS A 176 -11.61 -0.54 23.30
C CYS A 176 -10.47 -1.32 22.66
N SER A 177 -10.81 -2.46 22.08
CA SER A 177 -9.92 -3.22 21.20
C SER A 177 -10.66 -3.62 19.94
N LEU A 178 -10.00 -3.43 18.81
CA LEU A 178 -10.46 -3.83 17.48
C LEU A 178 -9.65 -5.02 16.97
N ALA A 179 -10.29 -5.96 16.28
CA ALA A 179 -9.62 -7.02 15.54
C ALA A 179 -10.38 -7.36 14.26
N PHE A 180 -9.70 -7.30 13.11
CA PHE A 180 -10.21 -7.83 11.84
C PHE A 180 -9.77 -9.28 11.67
N SER A 181 -10.61 -10.11 11.05
CA SER A 181 -10.13 -11.32 10.40
C SER A 181 -9.14 -10.97 9.29
N LYS A 182 -8.21 -11.88 8.95
CA LYS A 182 -7.18 -11.64 7.93
C LYS A 182 -7.75 -11.23 6.58
N ASP A 183 -8.84 -11.86 6.19
CA ASP A 183 -9.58 -11.56 4.95
C ASP A 183 -10.41 -10.27 5.03
N GLY A 184 -10.47 -9.62 6.20
CA GLY A 184 -11.24 -8.41 6.46
C GLY A 184 -12.76 -8.62 6.52
N SER A 185 -13.26 -9.86 6.47
CA SER A 185 -14.70 -10.18 6.41
C SER A 185 -15.43 -10.07 7.75
N LEU A 186 -14.70 -10.12 8.87
CA LEU A 186 -15.24 -9.95 10.22
C LEU A 186 -14.48 -8.87 10.97
N LEU A 187 -15.21 -8.06 11.72
CA LEU A 187 -14.68 -7.09 12.68
C LEU A 187 -15.19 -7.43 14.09
N PHE A 188 -14.27 -7.54 15.03
CA PHE A 188 -14.56 -7.61 16.46
C PHE A 188 -14.23 -6.31 17.13
N LEU A 189 -15.10 -5.92 18.04
CA LEU A 189 -14.91 -4.78 18.94
C LEU A 189 -15.27 -5.23 20.35
N CYS A 190 -14.37 -5.05 21.30
CA CYS A 190 -14.71 -5.17 22.71
C CYS A 190 -14.51 -3.84 23.42
N THR A 191 -15.33 -3.61 24.45
CA THR A 191 -15.29 -2.40 25.26
C THR A 191 -15.30 -2.77 26.74
N ASN A 192 -14.70 -1.92 27.56
CA ASN A 192 -14.74 -2.09 29.01
C ASN A 192 -16.11 -1.78 29.63
N GLU A 193 -17.09 -1.31 28.84
CA GLU A 193 -18.51 -1.24 29.22
C GLU A 193 -19.25 -2.58 29.06
N LYS A 194 -18.52 -3.68 29.26
CA LYS A 194 -19.07 -5.05 29.37
C LYS A 194 -19.78 -5.55 28.12
N LYS A 195 -19.41 -5.01 26.95
CA LYS A 195 -19.96 -5.42 25.66
C LYS A 195 -18.89 -5.80 24.66
N MET A 196 -19.20 -6.85 23.91
CA MET A 196 -18.52 -7.25 22.69
C MET A 196 -19.48 -7.17 21.51
N TYR A 197 -18.91 -6.82 20.37
CA TYR A 197 -19.59 -6.72 19.10
C TYR A 197 -18.83 -7.55 18.08
N CYS A 198 -19.58 -8.24 17.23
CA CYS A 198 -19.08 -8.88 16.02
C CYS A 198 -19.86 -8.31 14.86
N TYR A 199 -19.16 -7.86 13.83
CA TYR A 199 -19.76 -7.39 12.58
C TYR A 199 -19.24 -8.21 11.42
N LYS A 200 -20.15 -8.58 10.52
CA LYS A 200 -19.81 -8.96 9.15
C LYS A 200 -19.49 -7.70 8.37
N ASN A 201 -18.35 -7.68 7.70
CA ASN A 201 -17.97 -6.63 6.77
C ASN A 201 -18.23 -7.11 5.34
N GLU A 202 -19.22 -6.51 4.68
CA GLU A 202 -19.50 -6.74 3.26
C GLU A 202 -19.30 -5.44 2.50
N ASN A 203 -18.14 -5.32 1.86
CA ASN A 203 -17.76 -4.14 1.08
C ASN A 203 -17.82 -2.80 1.86
N GLY A 204 -17.44 -2.83 3.15
CA GLY A 204 -17.45 -1.67 4.04
C GLY A 204 -18.81 -1.41 4.71
N ILE A 205 -19.80 -2.27 4.49
CA ILE A 205 -21.06 -2.25 5.25
C ILE A 205 -20.92 -3.22 6.43
N LEU A 206 -21.04 -2.69 7.64
CA LEU A 206 -20.95 -3.46 8.88
C LEU A 206 -22.35 -3.91 9.32
N THR A 207 -22.59 -5.22 9.29
CA THR A 207 -23.84 -5.86 9.75
C THR A 207 -23.57 -6.67 11.01
N SER A 208 -24.32 -6.42 12.08
CA SER A 208 -24.13 -7.06 13.37
C SER A 208 -24.39 -8.56 13.29
N MET A 209 -23.54 -9.32 13.97
CA MET A 209 -23.66 -10.75 14.15
C MET A 209 -23.63 -11.09 15.66
N PRO A 210 -24.14 -12.26 16.07
CA PRO A 210 -23.97 -12.74 17.43
C PRO A 210 -22.48 -12.75 17.83
N ALA A 211 -22.12 -11.90 18.79
CA ALA A 211 -20.79 -11.92 19.38
C ALA A 211 -20.61 -13.17 20.24
N PRO A 212 -19.37 -13.65 20.44
CA PRO A 212 -19.10 -14.72 21.39
C PRO A 212 -19.61 -14.33 22.78
N VAL A 213 -20.35 -15.22 23.44
CA VAL A 213 -20.83 -14.99 24.81
C VAL A 213 -19.95 -15.80 25.74
N ALA A 214 -19.27 -15.14 26.68
CA ALA A 214 -18.59 -15.85 27.76
C ALA A 214 -19.64 -16.58 28.60
N GLU A 215 -19.62 -17.92 28.56
CA GLU A 215 -20.47 -18.79 29.38
C GLU A 215 -20.07 -18.63 30.86
N ASN A 216 -20.56 -17.57 31.50
CA ASN A 216 -20.72 -17.32 32.94
C ASN A 216 -21.09 -15.83 33.12
N SER A 217 -22.19 -15.42 32.49
CA SER A 217 -22.75 -14.06 32.53
C SER A 217 -23.13 -13.54 33.93
N ARG A 218 -22.89 -14.32 35.00
CA ARG A 218 -23.11 -13.89 36.39
C ARG A 218 -22.16 -12.76 36.82
N ASP A 219 -20.97 -12.66 36.23
CA ASP A 219 -19.92 -11.77 36.75
C ASP A 219 -19.69 -10.50 35.90
N ASN A 220 -20.47 -10.31 34.83
CA ASN A 220 -20.53 -9.08 34.03
C ASN A 220 -19.14 -8.50 33.67
N PRO A 221 -18.35 -9.18 32.81
CA PRO A 221 -16.93 -8.90 32.60
C PRO A 221 -16.67 -7.59 31.85
N SER A 222 -15.64 -6.83 32.25
CA SER A 222 -15.14 -5.68 31.48
C SER A 222 -14.08 -6.15 30.48
N PHE A 223 -14.30 -5.93 29.18
CA PHE A 223 -13.38 -6.41 28.14
C PHE A 223 -12.27 -5.41 27.82
N TYR A 224 -11.06 -5.91 27.58
CA TYR A 224 -9.86 -5.09 27.34
C TYR A 224 -9.16 -5.37 26.01
N SER A 225 -9.18 -6.62 25.56
CA SER A 225 -8.56 -7.00 24.30
C SER A 225 -9.32 -8.11 23.60
N VAL A 226 -9.28 -8.06 22.28
CA VAL A 226 -9.77 -9.11 21.41
C VAL A 226 -8.72 -9.37 20.33
N THR A 227 -8.52 -10.63 20.00
CA THR A 227 -7.70 -11.05 18.87
C THR A 227 -8.42 -12.16 18.11
N ILE A 228 -8.14 -12.26 16.82
CA ILE A 228 -8.67 -13.31 15.96
C ILE A 228 -7.54 -13.86 15.14
N ASN A 229 -7.54 -15.18 14.98
CA ASN A 229 -6.57 -15.81 14.11
C ASN A 229 -6.86 -15.55 12.62
N SER A 230 -5.89 -15.90 11.78
CA SER A 230 -5.95 -15.60 10.35
C SER A 230 -7.15 -16.20 9.62
N ASP A 231 -7.53 -17.43 9.93
CA ASP A 231 -8.67 -18.11 9.28
C ASP A 231 -10.02 -17.81 9.97
N ALA A 232 -10.03 -16.92 10.95
CA ALA A 232 -11.22 -16.53 11.72
C ALA A 232 -11.94 -17.69 12.42
N THR A 233 -11.23 -18.79 12.71
CA THR A 233 -11.78 -19.94 13.43
C THR A 233 -11.59 -19.87 14.94
N VAL A 234 -10.68 -19.02 15.43
CA VAL A 234 -10.37 -18.87 16.86
C VAL A 234 -10.37 -17.40 17.24
N ILE A 235 -11.05 -17.10 18.33
CA ILE A 235 -11.04 -15.77 18.94
C ILE A 235 -10.55 -15.88 20.37
N GLY A 236 -9.59 -15.02 20.69
CA GLY A 236 -9.18 -14.79 22.06
C GLY A 236 -9.77 -13.48 22.56
N VAL A 237 -10.32 -13.49 23.77
CA VAL A 237 -10.86 -12.31 24.43
C VAL A 237 -10.28 -12.21 25.83
N HIS A 238 -9.79 -11.03 26.21
CA HIS A 238 -9.28 -10.77 27.55
C HIS A 238 -10.19 -9.77 28.28
N CYS A 239 -10.50 -10.07 29.55
CA CYS A 239 -11.41 -9.29 30.38
C CYS A 239 -11.08 -9.37 31.88
N SER A 240 -11.66 -8.48 32.68
CA SER A 240 -11.71 -8.61 34.15
C SER A 240 -13.08 -9.10 34.60
N LEU A 241 -13.07 -9.90 35.66
CA LEU A 241 -14.25 -10.25 36.44
C LEU A 241 -14.29 -9.36 37.67
N ALA A 242 -15.41 -8.68 37.89
CA ALA A 242 -15.61 -7.87 39.09
C ALA A 242 -16.23 -8.74 40.18
N ASN A 243 -15.43 -9.11 41.20
CA ASN A 243 -15.94 -9.56 42.49
C ASN A 243 -15.57 -8.49 43.54
N ASP A 244 -16.48 -8.20 44.47
CA ASP A 244 -16.62 -7.04 45.39
C ASP A 244 -15.38 -6.41 46.08
N SER A 245 -14.15 -6.84 45.81
CA SER A 245 -12.91 -6.18 46.26
C SER A 245 -11.62 -6.60 45.54
N SER A 246 -11.66 -7.47 44.51
CA SER A 246 -10.46 -7.95 43.80
C SER A 246 -10.74 -8.19 42.31
N TYR A 247 -9.93 -7.59 41.43
CA TYR A 247 -9.98 -7.87 40.00
C TYR A 247 -9.27 -9.19 39.70
N SER A 248 -10.02 -10.19 39.24
CA SER A 248 -9.45 -11.38 38.61
C SER A 248 -9.49 -11.22 37.10
N TYR A 249 -8.34 -11.39 36.44
CA TYR A 249 -8.24 -11.25 34.99
C TYR A 249 -8.35 -12.60 34.30
N VAL A 250 -9.09 -12.62 33.20
CA VAL A 250 -9.50 -13.85 32.54
C VAL A 250 -9.41 -13.71 31.03
N SER A 251 -8.82 -14.72 30.40
CA SER A 251 -8.81 -14.86 28.95
C SER A 251 -9.74 -15.99 28.51
N TYR A 252 -10.71 -15.68 27.68
CA TYR A 252 -11.64 -16.62 27.05
C TYR A 252 -11.19 -16.96 25.64
N ILE A 253 -11.26 -18.23 25.29
CA ILE A 253 -11.05 -18.73 23.92
C ILE A 253 -12.36 -19.26 23.38
N PHE A 254 -12.68 -18.84 22.16
CA PHE A 254 -13.85 -19.27 21.40
C PHE A 254 -13.42 -19.92 20.09
N THR A 255 -14.16 -20.93 19.65
CA THR A 255 -14.03 -21.50 18.30
C THR A 255 -15.25 -21.18 17.45
N ARG A 256 -15.00 -20.78 16.20
CA ARG A 256 -16.03 -20.53 15.21
C ARG A 256 -16.26 -21.78 14.37
N VAL A 257 -17.46 -22.35 14.47
CA VAL A 257 -17.88 -23.48 13.64
C VAL A 257 -19.16 -23.10 12.91
N LYS A 258 -19.13 -23.15 11.57
CA LYS A 258 -20.28 -22.80 10.69
C LYS A 258 -20.90 -21.43 11.00
N GLY A 259 -20.09 -20.45 11.39
CA GLY A 259 -20.53 -19.09 11.69
C GLY A 259 -20.92 -18.83 13.15
N THR A 260 -21.00 -19.85 14.00
CA THR A 260 -21.32 -19.73 15.43
C THR A 260 -20.06 -19.81 16.28
N PHE A 261 -19.95 -18.93 17.27
CA PHE A 261 -18.86 -18.93 18.25
C PHE A 261 -19.25 -19.76 19.47
N ASN A 262 -18.47 -20.80 19.73
CA ASN A 262 -18.67 -21.68 20.86
C ASN A 262 -17.58 -21.41 21.89
N TYR A 263 -17.97 -21.29 23.15
CA TYR A 263 -17.02 -21.25 24.25
C TYR A 263 -16.20 -22.55 24.25
N LYS A 264 -14.89 -22.40 24.43
CA LYS A 264 -13.99 -23.54 24.51
C LYS A 264 -13.31 -23.60 25.87
N GLN A 265 -12.75 -22.47 26.30
CA GLN A 265 -11.88 -22.46 27.46
C GLN A 265 -11.74 -21.08 28.09
N VAL A 266 -11.44 -21.10 29.39
CA VAL A 266 -11.15 -19.94 30.22
C VAL A 266 -9.79 -20.13 30.90
N PHE A 267 -8.97 -19.08 30.87
CA PHE A 267 -7.70 -19.01 31.59
C PHE A 267 -7.81 -17.93 32.65
N ARG A 268 -7.74 -18.32 33.92
CA ARG A 268 -7.69 -17.39 35.04
C ARG A 268 -6.22 -17.01 35.25
N LEU A 269 -5.91 -15.74 35.04
CA LEU A 269 -4.63 -15.16 35.42
C LEU A 269 -4.73 -14.77 36.90
N GLY A 270 -3.63 -14.90 37.65
CA GLY A 270 -3.62 -14.64 39.09
C GLY A 270 -4.02 -13.20 39.45
N ASP A 271 -4.19 -12.94 40.74
CA ASP A 271 -4.55 -11.60 41.22
C ASP A 271 -3.43 -10.58 40.90
N ASN A 272 -3.80 -9.35 40.50
CA ASN A 272 -2.91 -8.25 40.08
C ASN A 272 -2.21 -8.37 38.72
N SER A 273 -2.78 -9.12 37.78
CA SER A 273 -2.32 -9.10 36.38
C SER A 273 -2.68 -7.77 35.69
N TYR A 274 -1.68 -6.97 35.30
CA TYR A 274 -1.89 -5.85 34.38
C TYR A 274 -1.21 -6.23 33.07
N GLY A 275 -1.91 -6.28 31.94
CA GLY A 275 -1.31 -6.76 30.68
C GLY A 275 -2.35 -7.48 29.84
N TYR A 276 -2.69 -6.89 28.71
CA TYR A 276 -3.99 -7.15 28.08
C TYR A 276 -3.89 -7.79 26.69
N LYS A 277 -2.70 -7.96 26.11
CA LYS A 277 -2.59 -8.22 24.69
C LYS A 277 -2.61 -9.71 24.38
N LEU A 278 -3.60 -10.10 23.57
CA LEU A 278 -3.67 -11.41 22.93
C LEU A 278 -3.09 -11.30 21.52
N VAL A 279 -2.15 -12.17 21.18
CA VAL A 279 -1.54 -12.17 19.84
C VAL A 279 -1.59 -13.57 19.25
N SER A 280 -2.26 -13.71 18.12
CA SER A 280 -2.25 -14.95 17.34
C SER A 280 -1.08 -14.98 16.37
N ASN A 281 -0.47 -16.15 16.16
CA ASN A 281 0.47 -16.32 15.04
C ASN A 281 -0.28 -16.40 13.70
N PRO A 282 0.41 -16.23 12.56
CA PRO A 282 -0.23 -16.18 11.24
C PRO A 282 -1.03 -17.43 10.84
N SER A 283 -0.73 -18.62 11.37
CA SER A 283 -1.54 -19.84 11.15
C SER A 283 -2.67 -20.04 12.15
N GLY A 284 -2.75 -19.22 13.21
CA GLY A 284 -3.74 -19.35 14.26
C GLY A 284 -3.50 -20.50 15.25
N THR A 285 -2.28 -21.04 15.27
CA THR A 285 -1.88 -22.18 16.11
C THR A 285 -1.33 -21.78 17.49
N CYS A 286 -1.22 -20.47 17.79
CA CYS A 286 -0.75 -19.97 19.07
C CYS A 286 -1.48 -18.69 19.45
N ILE A 287 -1.88 -18.55 20.72
CA ILE A 287 -2.38 -17.29 21.29
C ILE A 287 -1.54 -16.98 22.52
N THR A 288 -0.76 -15.92 22.45
CA THR A 288 0.06 -15.48 23.58
C THR A 288 -0.74 -14.49 24.43
N VAL A 289 -0.75 -14.71 25.75
CA VAL A 289 -1.31 -13.76 26.72
C VAL A 289 -0.17 -13.03 27.40
N LEU A 290 -0.05 -11.74 27.19
CA LEU A 290 0.94 -10.90 27.86
C LEU A 290 0.50 -10.54 29.28
N HIS A 291 1.41 -10.67 30.25
CA HIS A 291 1.16 -10.39 31.66
C HIS A 291 2.31 -9.52 32.25
N GLU A 292 2.02 -8.29 32.67
CA GLU A 292 2.94 -7.49 33.49
C GLU A 292 2.89 -8.00 34.92
N GLY A 293 4.00 -8.58 35.35
CA GLY A 293 4.10 -9.26 36.65
C GLY A 293 4.98 -10.49 36.53
N ASN A 294 6.22 -10.25 36.11
CA ASN A 294 7.33 -11.19 36.00
C ASN A 294 7.24 -12.34 34.97
N TYR A 295 6.06 -12.82 34.56
CA TYR A 295 5.97 -14.05 33.76
C TYR A 295 4.90 -13.97 32.67
N ILE A 296 5.22 -14.41 31.44
CA ILE A 296 4.28 -14.49 30.32
C ILE A 296 3.87 -15.96 30.15
N PRO A 297 2.62 -16.33 30.43
CA PRO A 297 2.15 -17.65 30.04
C PRO A 297 1.98 -17.73 28.51
N PHE A 298 2.67 -18.68 27.90
CA PHE A 298 2.50 -19.01 26.48
C PHE A 298 1.53 -20.17 26.32
N PHE A 299 0.51 -19.97 25.49
CA PHE A 299 -0.47 -20.99 25.16
C PHE A 299 -0.41 -21.28 23.66
N PHE A 300 0.01 -22.49 23.32
CA PHE A 300 -0.13 -22.97 21.95
C PHE A 300 -1.51 -23.58 21.81
N LEU A 301 -2.35 -22.98 20.99
CA LEU A 301 -3.66 -23.53 20.65
C LEU A 301 -3.55 -24.19 19.28
N GLN A 302 -3.47 -25.52 19.25
CA GLN A 302 -3.43 -26.25 17.99
C GLN A 302 -4.74 -26.05 17.19
N LYS A 303 -4.66 -26.24 15.87
CA LYS A 303 -5.82 -26.08 14.95
C LYS A 303 -6.99 -27.01 15.27
N ASP A 304 -6.72 -28.19 15.80
CA ASP A 304 -7.74 -29.13 16.28
C ASP A 304 -8.39 -28.68 17.59
N GLY A 305 -7.80 -27.66 18.22
CA GLY A 305 -8.28 -27.07 19.43
C GLY A 305 -7.65 -27.55 20.72
N THR A 306 -6.73 -28.51 20.65
CA THR A 306 -5.93 -28.91 21.79
C THR A 306 -4.94 -27.80 22.15
N TYR A 307 -4.48 -27.77 23.39
CA TYR A 307 -3.46 -26.82 23.81
C TYR A 307 -2.32 -27.52 24.53
N ASN A 308 -1.12 -26.99 24.34
CA ASN A 308 0.04 -27.35 25.15
C ASN A 308 0.36 -26.17 26.06
N PHE A 309 0.34 -26.41 27.38
CA PHE A 309 0.93 -25.46 28.31
C PHE A 309 2.45 -25.47 28.09
N GLY A 310 2.98 -24.33 27.70
CA GLY A 310 4.38 -24.05 27.95
C GLY A 310 4.59 -23.86 29.43
N THR A 311 4.83 -24.92 30.18
CA THR A 311 4.77 -24.87 31.65
C THR A 311 5.80 -23.93 32.30
N ASP A 312 6.82 -23.42 31.59
CA ASP A 312 7.95 -22.74 32.25
C ASP A 312 8.55 -21.53 31.51
N MET A 313 7.85 -20.87 30.59
CA MET A 313 8.37 -19.59 30.05
C MET A 313 8.09 -18.42 30.98
N LYS A 314 9.11 -18.12 31.77
CA LYS A 314 9.16 -17.01 32.71
C LYS A 314 10.04 -15.88 32.15
N ILE A 315 9.64 -15.28 31.03
CA ILE A 315 10.40 -14.15 30.46
C ILE A 315 10.02 -12.88 31.21
N LYS A 316 10.87 -12.50 32.18
CA LYS A 316 10.71 -11.27 32.94
C LYS A 316 10.88 -10.05 32.04
N GLY A 317 9.99 -9.08 32.23
CA GLY A 317 10.14 -7.75 31.67
C GLY A 317 9.79 -7.64 30.19
N VAL A 318 9.01 -8.54 29.59
CA VAL A 318 8.45 -8.33 28.24
C VAL A 318 7.21 -7.44 28.32
N THR A 319 7.15 -6.41 27.48
CA THR A 319 6.06 -5.43 27.38
C THR A 319 5.17 -5.67 26.16
N SER A 320 5.68 -6.31 25.10
CA SER A 320 4.88 -6.63 23.90
C SER A 320 5.49 -7.79 23.11
N ILE A 321 4.67 -8.44 22.31
CA ILE A 321 5.04 -9.58 21.45
C ILE A 321 4.39 -9.37 20.09
N GLU A 322 5.12 -9.71 19.03
CA GLU A 322 4.63 -9.74 17.65
C GLU A 322 5.13 -11.00 16.95
N TRP A 323 4.26 -11.75 16.28
CA TRP A 323 4.68 -12.91 15.50
C TRP A 323 5.18 -12.49 14.12
N ILE A 324 6.34 -13.01 13.71
CA ILE A 324 6.89 -12.84 12.36
C ILE A 324 6.32 -13.86 11.41
N ASP A 325 6.35 -15.11 11.81
CA ASP A 325 5.75 -16.23 11.11
C ASP A 325 5.31 -17.27 12.16
N ASP A 326 4.98 -18.48 11.73
CA ASP A 326 4.51 -19.51 12.66
C ASP A 326 5.57 -20.00 13.65
N LYS A 327 6.84 -19.71 13.40
CA LYS A 327 7.99 -20.15 14.20
C LYS A 327 8.76 -18.98 14.80
N ASN A 328 8.69 -17.79 14.23
CA ASN A 328 9.48 -16.65 14.65
C ASN A 328 8.60 -15.58 15.30
N LEU A 329 9.07 -14.96 16.37
CA LEU A 329 8.44 -13.79 16.98
C LEU A 329 9.46 -12.75 17.41
N VAL A 330 8.99 -11.54 17.71
CA VAL A 330 9.74 -10.47 18.36
C VAL A 330 9.19 -10.25 19.76
N LEU A 331 10.05 -10.33 20.77
CA LEU A 331 9.78 -9.96 22.16
C LEU A 331 10.28 -8.54 22.40
N LEU A 332 9.39 -7.63 22.78
CA LEU A 332 9.76 -6.30 23.27
C LEU A 332 9.91 -6.36 24.78
N ASN A 333 11.07 -6.00 25.29
CA ASN A 333 11.37 -5.95 26.71
C ASN A 333 11.31 -4.51 27.23
N GLY A 334 10.83 -4.33 28.45
CA GLY A 334 10.80 -3.09 29.22
C GLY A 334 12.19 -2.58 29.62
N ASP A 335 13.24 -3.37 29.40
CA ASP A 335 14.64 -2.92 29.46
C ASP A 335 15.08 -2.14 28.21
N GLY A 336 14.17 -1.92 27.25
CA GLY A 336 14.45 -1.21 26.02
C GLY A 336 15.08 -2.08 24.92
N THR A 337 14.97 -3.41 25.03
CA THR A 337 15.44 -4.35 24.01
C THR A 337 14.32 -5.02 23.22
N ALA A 338 14.48 -5.17 21.91
CA ALA A 338 13.62 -6.04 21.09
C ALA A 338 14.41 -7.29 20.68
N LYS A 339 13.91 -8.49 20.98
CA LYS A 339 14.59 -9.76 20.73
C LYS A 339 13.82 -10.60 19.71
N LYS A 340 14.46 -11.00 18.61
CA LYS A 340 13.88 -12.00 17.70
C LYS A 340 14.12 -13.39 18.26
N CYS A 341 13.07 -14.20 18.35
CA CYS A 341 13.10 -15.56 18.89
C CYS A 341 12.48 -16.54 17.88
N THR A 342 12.98 -17.78 17.87
CA THR A 342 12.47 -18.88 17.05
C THR A 342 12.02 -20.05 17.92
N PHE A 343 10.90 -20.69 17.58
CA PHE A 343 10.40 -21.93 18.17
C PHE A 343 10.73 -23.15 17.28
N ASP A 344 10.86 -24.30 17.92
CA ASP A 344 10.96 -25.60 17.27
C ASP A 344 9.64 -25.92 16.52
N PRO A 345 9.66 -26.57 15.34
CA PRO A 345 8.47 -27.08 14.63
C PRO A 345 7.49 -27.91 15.48
N LEU A 346 7.89 -28.48 16.62
CA LEU A 346 6.98 -29.17 17.55
C LEU A 346 6.28 -28.25 18.57
N GLY A 347 6.52 -26.94 18.51
CA GLY A 347 5.96 -25.97 19.45
C GLY A 347 6.50 -26.10 20.88
N GLN A 348 7.57 -26.87 21.08
CA GLN A 348 8.19 -27.06 22.39
C GLN A 348 9.19 -25.93 22.68
N LEU A 349 8.97 -25.28 23.81
CA LEU A 349 9.58 -24.02 24.24
C LEU A 349 11.01 -24.14 24.78
N SER A 350 11.49 -25.34 25.09
CA SER A 350 12.83 -25.56 25.68
C SER A 350 14.00 -25.11 24.78
N ASN A 351 13.71 -24.75 23.52
CA ASN A 351 14.70 -24.44 22.49
C ASN A 351 14.58 -23.00 21.96
N MET A 352 13.98 -22.05 22.70
CA MET A 352 13.88 -20.66 22.25
C MET A 352 15.28 -20.03 22.09
N VAL A 353 15.67 -19.73 20.85
CA VAL A 353 16.97 -19.10 20.56
C VAL A 353 16.76 -17.61 20.31
N ILE A 354 17.43 -16.75 21.09
CA ILE A 354 17.53 -15.31 20.77
C ILE A 354 18.45 -15.16 19.57
N LYS A 355 17.90 -14.71 18.45
CA LYS A 355 18.61 -14.56 17.18
C LYS A 355 19.29 -13.21 17.06
N SER A 356 18.66 -12.17 17.57
CA SER A 356 19.19 -10.80 17.57
C SER A 356 18.50 -9.94 18.59
N THR A 357 19.16 -8.82 18.93
CA THR A 357 18.65 -7.82 19.86
C THR A 357 18.79 -6.43 19.24
N ILE A 358 17.69 -5.67 19.19
CA ILE A 358 17.73 -4.22 18.99
C ILE A 358 17.85 -3.60 20.38
N THR A 359 18.83 -2.73 20.58
CA THR A 359 18.94 -1.88 21.77
C THR A 359 18.48 -0.48 21.41
N CYS A 360 17.63 0.12 22.23
CA CYS A 360 17.24 1.51 22.05
C CYS A 360 18.45 2.46 22.15
N PRO A 361 18.40 3.60 21.45
CA PRO A 361 19.35 4.68 21.69
C PRO A 361 19.33 5.13 23.15
N SER A 362 20.46 5.64 23.63
CA SER A 362 20.55 6.25 24.95
C SER A 362 19.49 7.34 25.12
N GLY A 363 18.78 7.34 26.26
CA GLY A 363 17.69 8.27 26.56
C GLY A 363 16.30 7.80 26.10
N TYR A 364 16.20 6.69 25.36
CA TYR A 364 14.93 6.14 24.90
C TYR A 364 14.56 4.81 25.57
N THR A 365 13.25 4.57 25.71
CA THR A 365 12.65 3.30 26.14
C THR A 365 11.63 2.84 25.09
N ILE A 366 11.42 1.53 24.94
CA ILE A 366 10.43 0.97 24.01
C ILE A 366 9.03 1.12 24.60
N ASN A 367 8.10 1.73 23.86
CA ASN A 367 6.68 1.79 24.24
C ASN A 367 5.85 0.68 23.57
N GLY A 368 6.27 0.23 22.39
CA GLY A 368 5.55 -0.78 21.61
C GLY A 368 6.16 -0.91 20.21
N GLY A 369 5.62 -1.83 19.42
CA GLY A 369 6.07 -2.04 18.05
C GLY A 369 5.03 -2.75 17.21
N ALA A 370 5.28 -2.81 15.91
CA ALA A 370 4.43 -3.46 14.93
C ALA A 370 5.30 -4.10 13.85
N LEU A 371 4.87 -5.25 13.36
CA LEU A 371 5.49 -5.94 12.23
C LEU A 371 4.64 -5.76 10.96
N SER A 372 5.29 -5.57 9.82
CA SER A 372 4.61 -5.51 8.52
C SER A 372 4.01 -6.86 8.13
N VAL A 373 2.98 -6.82 7.27
CA VAL A 373 2.29 -8.02 6.76
C VAL A 373 3.24 -9.02 6.09
N ASP A 374 4.30 -8.53 5.43
CA ASP A 374 5.30 -9.38 4.77
C ASP A 374 6.34 -9.98 5.75
N GLY A 375 6.33 -9.56 7.02
CA GLY A 375 7.29 -9.97 8.04
C GLY A 375 8.72 -9.48 7.82
N LEU A 376 8.95 -8.57 6.86
CA LEU A 376 10.29 -8.07 6.50
C LEU A 376 10.63 -6.73 7.14
N HIS A 377 9.66 -6.03 7.72
CA HIS A 377 9.85 -4.72 8.31
C HIS A 377 9.24 -4.62 9.70
N TYR A 378 9.91 -3.88 10.59
CA TYR A 378 9.47 -3.70 11.96
C TYR A 378 9.51 -2.22 12.33
N ALA A 379 8.42 -1.71 12.88
CA ALA A 379 8.31 -0.37 13.43
C ALA A 379 8.38 -0.44 14.96
N LEU A 380 9.25 0.37 15.56
CA LEU A 380 9.43 0.47 16.99
C LEU A 380 9.08 1.87 17.45
N SER A 381 8.12 1.98 18.37
CA SER A 381 7.75 3.25 18.99
C SER A 381 8.58 3.49 20.25
N LEU A 382 9.22 4.66 20.32
CA LEU A 382 10.24 5.02 21.31
C LEU A 382 9.82 6.22 22.15
N ARG A 383 10.00 6.09 23.46
CA ARG A 383 9.68 7.08 24.50
C ARG A 383 10.96 7.69 25.05
N GLU A 384 11.06 9.02 25.00
CA GLU A 384 12.24 9.75 25.48
C GLU A 384 12.09 10.07 26.97
N GLY A 385 13.10 9.73 27.78
CA GLY A 385 13.14 10.00 29.21
C GLY A 385 12.12 9.23 30.06
N SER A 386 11.84 9.75 31.26
CA SER A 386 10.88 9.19 32.25
C SER A 386 9.44 9.71 32.08
N GLY A 387 9.18 10.56 31.09
CA GLY A 387 7.84 11.08 30.78
C GLY A 387 6.96 10.08 30.04
N TYR A 388 5.66 10.34 29.95
CA TYR A 388 4.67 9.49 29.26
C TYR A 388 4.66 9.63 27.73
N SER A 389 5.59 10.38 27.14
CA SER A 389 5.46 10.82 25.75
C SER A 389 6.41 10.07 24.81
N THR A 390 5.82 9.30 23.88
CA THR A 390 6.52 8.64 22.78
C THR A 390 6.69 9.60 21.62
N PHE A 391 7.93 9.87 21.20
CA PHE A 391 8.24 10.96 20.26
C PHE A 391 8.93 10.49 18.97
N ALA A 392 9.32 9.23 18.89
CA ALA A 392 10.00 8.72 17.69
C ALA A 392 9.51 7.33 17.32
N ILE A 393 9.49 7.06 16.01
CA ILE A 393 9.26 5.73 15.46
C ILE A 393 10.47 5.35 14.63
N TYR A 394 11.12 4.27 15.03
CA TYR A 394 12.27 3.72 14.31
C TYR A 394 11.82 2.54 13.46
N MET A 395 12.21 2.57 12.20
CA MET A 395 11.86 1.56 11.22
C MET A 395 13.07 0.70 10.92
N TYR A 396 12.87 -0.61 10.94
CA TYR A 396 13.92 -1.60 10.72
C TYR A 396 13.53 -2.53 9.57
N LYS A 397 14.52 -2.89 8.76
CA LYS A 397 14.47 -4.03 7.84
C LYS A 397 14.97 -5.28 8.54
N ILE A 398 14.27 -6.39 8.36
CA ILE A 398 14.64 -7.71 8.87
C ILE A 398 15.30 -8.49 7.73
N ASN A 399 16.59 -8.79 7.87
CA ASN A 399 17.35 -9.60 6.92
C ASN A 399 17.91 -10.83 7.63
N GLY A 400 17.23 -11.97 7.49
CA GLY A 400 17.54 -13.17 8.27
C GLY A 400 17.38 -12.90 9.76
N ASP A 401 18.47 -12.97 10.51
CA ASP A 401 18.47 -12.69 11.95
C ASP A 401 18.73 -11.21 12.28
N SER A 402 19.17 -10.38 11.32
CA SER A 402 19.59 -9.00 11.60
C SER A 402 18.48 -7.97 11.43
N PHE A 403 18.47 -6.96 12.30
CA PHE A 403 17.67 -5.74 12.14
C PHE A 403 18.57 -4.59 11.67
N THR A 404 18.20 -3.94 10.57
CA THR A 404 18.90 -2.76 10.05
C THR A 404 17.95 -1.57 10.12
N LYS A 405 18.29 -0.52 10.88
CA LYS A 405 17.49 0.71 10.89
C LYS A 405 17.55 1.34 9.50
N ILE A 406 16.38 1.60 8.90
CA ILE A 406 16.24 2.15 7.55
C ILE A 406 15.58 3.52 7.53
N ASN A 407 14.77 3.84 8.55
CA ASN A 407 14.08 5.13 8.60
C ASN A 407 13.72 5.53 10.04
N GLU A 408 13.35 6.79 10.21
CA GLU A 408 12.91 7.39 11.46
C GLU A 408 11.82 8.43 11.19
N ILE A 409 10.76 8.38 11.99
CA ILE A 409 9.68 9.37 11.98
C ILE A 409 9.68 10.06 13.33
N ALA A 410 10.02 11.35 13.33
CA ALA A 410 9.79 12.23 14.46
C ALA A 410 8.29 12.50 14.59
N CYS A 411 7.76 12.36 15.80
CA CYS A 411 6.36 12.57 16.11
C CYS A 411 6.22 13.69 17.12
N ASP A 412 5.41 14.71 16.79
CA ASP A 412 5.18 15.86 17.68
C ASP A 412 4.24 15.52 18.87
N TYR A 413 3.58 14.37 18.83
CA TYR A 413 2.59 13.93 19.81
C TYR A 413 2.91 12.52 20.30
N GLN A 414 2.41 12.19 21.51
CA GLN A 414 2.53 10.87 22.09
C GLN A 414 1.95 9.82 21.15
N VAL A 415 2.80 8.90 20.67
CA VAL A 415 2.41 7.74 19.90
C VAL A 415 1.82 6.66 20.82
N LEU A 416 0.58 6.29 20.56
CA LEU A 416 -0.17 5.27 21.30
C LEU A 416 0.05 3.87 20.69
N ALA A 417 0.19 3.80 19.37
CA ALA A 417 0.33 2.55 18.66
C ALA A 417 0.88 2.78 17.25
N VAL A 418 1.53 1.75 16.72
CA VAL A 418 1.83 1.63 15.30
C VAL A 418 1.10 0.40 14.75
N ARG A 419 0.62 0.46 13.52
CA ARG A 419 0.05 -0.67 12.78
C ARG A 419 0.59 -0.67 11.37
N LEU A 420 0.87 -1.84 10.81
CA LEU A 420 1.51 -1.98 9.50
C LEU A 420 0.69 -2.89 8.57
N PRO A 421 -0.52 -2.47 8.15
CA PRO A 421 -1.23 -3.13 7.05
C PRO A 421 -0.40 -3.03 5.75
N GLN A 422 -0.64 -3.89 4.77
CA GLN A 422 0.21 -4.10 3.59
C GLN A 422 0.95 -2.84 3.08
N ASP A 423 0.22 -1.91 2.47
CA ASP A 423 0.79 -0.72 1.82
C ASP A 423 0.93 0.50 2.74
N TYR A 424 0.66 0.36 4.05
CA TYR A 424 0.66 1.50 4.96
C TYR A 424 1.29 1.26 6.33
N CYS A 425 1.69 2.37 6.94
CA CYS A 425 2.04 2.48 8.35
C CYS A 425 1.08 3.49 8.99
N ILE A 426 0.27 3.04 9.94
CA ILE A 426 -0.61 3.87 10.74
C ILE A 426 0.09 4.16 12.06
N ILE A 427 0.19 5.44 12.39
CA ILE A 427 0.76 5.94 13.63
C ILE A 427 -0.37 6.61 14.41
N GLU A 428 -0.81 5.99 15.49
CA GLU A 428 -1.85 6.52 16.35
C GLU A 428 -1.23 7.49 17.35
N SER A 429 -1.78 8.70 17.45
CA SER A 429 -1.38 9.68 18.47
C SER A 429 -2.57 10.14 19.30
N THR A 430 -2.30 10.86 20.39
CA THR A 430 -3.34 11.44 21.26
C THR A 430 -4.21 12.49 20.58
N VAL A 431 -3.81 13.01 19.41
CA VAL A 431 -4.55 14.04 18.67
C VAL A 431 -5.24 13.48 17.44
N LYS A 432 -4.48 12.77 16.58
CA LYS A 432 -5.00 12.14 15.36
C LYS A 432 -4.10 11.01 14.87
N PRO A 433 -4.63 10.06 14.09
CA PRO A 433 -3.79 9.12 13.36
C PRO A 433 -3.03 9.81 12.23
N TYR A 434 -1.82 9.33 11.96
CA TYR A 434 -1.06 9.63 10.75
C TYR A 434 -0.97 8.35 9.91
N LEU A 435 -1.09 8.49 8.60
CA LEU A 435 -0.99 7.40 7.66
C LEU A 435 0.21 7.65 6.73
N TYR A 436 1.11 6.69 6.63
CA TYR A 436 2.28 6.74 5.75
C TYR A 436 2.25 5.57 4.77
N ARG A 437 2.76 5.76 3.56
CA ARG A 437 2.90 4.65 2.60
C ARG A 437 4.18 3.86 2.81
N THR A 438 4.06 2.54 2.82
CA THR A 438 5.17 1.59 2.97
C THR A 438 5.68 1.01 1.66
N THR A 439 4.86 1.03 0.61
CA THR A 439 5.24 0.60 -0.74
C THR A 439 5.36 1.80 -1.67
N SER A 440 6.35 1.75 -2.55
CA SER A 440 6.55 2.83 -3.52
C SER A 440 5.48 2.83 -4.58
N LYS A 441 4.90 4.00 -4.79
CA LYS A 441 3.91 4.25 -5.84
C LYS A 441 4.40 5.36 -6.74
N ASP A 442 4.33 5.16 -8.05
CA ASP A 442 4.56 6.24 -9.00
C ASP A 442 3.23 6.96 -9.24
N ILE A 443 3.19 8.26 -8.92
CA ILE A 443 1.98 9.07 -9.07
C ILE A 443 2.21 10.21 -10.05
N VAL A 444 1.13 10.62 -10.69
CA VAL A 444 1.07 11.75 -11.62
C VAL A 444 0.03 12.74 -11.10
N ILE A 445 0.44 13.97 -10.85
CA ILE A 445 -0.40 15.00 -10.25
C ILE A 445 -0.57 16.15 -11.25
N PRO A 446 -1.78 16.73 -11.42
CA PRO A 446 -1.96 17.98 -12.13
C PRO A 446 -1.03 19.08 -11.59
N LEU A 447 -0.34 19.81 -12.46
CA LEU A 447 0.65 20.82 -12.03
C LEU A 447 0.01 21.97 -11.23
N ASP A 448 -1.24 22.30 -11.50
CA ASP A 448 -2.02 23.35 -10.84
C ASP A 448 -2.44 23.01 -9.40
N GLN A 449 -2.44 21.73 -9.04
CA GLN A 449 -2.75 21.23 -7.69
C GLN A 449 -1.52 21.19 -6.77
N LEU A 450 -0.39 21.72 -7.21
CA LEU A 450 0.83 21.81 -6.40
C LEU A 450 0.82 23.10 -5.56
N TYR A 451 0.98 22.96 -4.23
CA TYR A 451 1.32 24.10 -3.38
C TYR A 451 2.66 24.71 -3.85
N LYS A 452 2.66 26.03 -4.06
CA LYS A 452 3.69 26.82 -4.78
C LYS A 452 5.14 26.63 -4.30
N ASP A 453 5.37 26.05 -3.11
CA ASP A 453 6.69 26.01 -2.47
C ASP A 453 7.50 24.71 -2.66
N THR A 454 7.04 23.72 -3.46
CA THR A 454 7.76 22.42 -3.60
C THR A 454 8.01 21.94 -5.04
N LEU A 455 8.10 22.83 -6.02
CA LEU A 455 8.46 22.45 -7.40
C LEU A 455 9.92 21.97 -7.53
N MET A 456 10.81 22.42 -6.64
CA MET A 456 12.27 22.29 -6.77
C MET A 456 12.83 20.85 -6.73
N THR A 457 12.05 19.85 -6.30
CA THR A 457 12.53 18.45 -6.17
C THR A 457 11.79 17.44 -7.05
N LYS A 458 10.81 17.90 -7.83
CA LYS A 458 9.87 17.02 -8.54
C LYS A 458 10.17 16.99 -10.05
N GLU A 459 9.84 15.89 -10.70
CA GLU A 459 10.00 15.77 -12.15
C GLU A 459 8.73 16.26 -12.83
N ILE A 460 8.87 17.30 -13.65
CA ILE A 460 7.78 17.84 -14.44
C ILE A 460 7.69 17.11 -15.78
N GLY A 461 6.49 17.05 -16.35
CA GLY A 461 6.25 16.39 -17.62
C GLY A 461 4.95 16.81 -18.27
N VAL A 462 4.63 16.15 -19.38
CA VAL A 462 3.39 16.33 -20.12
C VAL A 462 2.67 14.98 -20.22
N ALA A 463 1.38 14.98 -19.91
CA ALA A 463 0.55 13.78 -19.99
C ALA A 463 0.39 13.33 -21.46
N MET A 464 0.63 12.05 -21.73
CA MET A 464 0.48 11.45 -23.07
C MET A 464 -0.92 10.86 -23.28
N ASP A 465 -1.60 10.55 -22.18
CA ASP A 465 -2.93 9.96 -22.14
C ASP A 465 -3.84 10.81 -21.24
N THR A 466 -5.15 10.74 -21.46
CA THR A 466 -6.17 11.25 -20.53
C THR A 466 -6.46 10.19 -19.48
N GLY A 467 -6.58 10.56 -18.22
CA GLY A 467 -6.93 9.65 -17.14
C GLY A 467 -7.64 10.35 -15.98
N VAL A 468 -8.46 9.61 -15.27
CA VAL A 468 -9.07 10.04 -14.00
C VAL A 468 -8.30 9.48 -12.81
N VAL A 469 -8.52 10.04 -11.62
CA VAL A 469 -7.88 9.59 -10.37
C VAL A 469 -7.95 8.06 -10.24
N GLY A 470 -6.80 7.42 -10.01
CA GLY A 470 -6.70 5.96 -9.91
C GLY A 470 -6.31 5.23 -11.19
N GLN A 471 -6.29 5.89 -12.35
CA GLN A 471 -5.85 5.28 -13.60
C GLN A 471 -4.36 5.51 -13.83
N ASN A 472 -3.66 4.52 -14.38
CA ASN A 472 -2.30 4.72 -14.85
C ASN A 472 -2.31 5.43 -16.20
N ILE A 473 -1.51 6.50 -16.32
CA ILE A 473 -1.28 7.21 -17.58
C ILE A 473 0.21 7.25 -17.90
N ARG A 474 0.53 7.39 -19.19
CA ARG A 474 1.91 7.65 -19.63
C ARG A 474 2.20 9.14 -19.56
N VAL A 475 3.43 9.45 -19.19
CA VAL A 475 3.94 10.82 -19.06
C VAL A 475 5.31 10.90 -19.71
N ASN A 476 5.52 11.92 -20.53
CA ASN A 476 6.86 12.30 -20.95
C ASN A 476 7.42 13.24 -19.88
N THR A 477 8.39 12.77 -19.09
CA THR A 477 9.05 13.61 -18.09
C THR A 477 10.24 14.33 -18.68
N PHE A 478 10.44 15.57 -18.25
CA PHE A 478 11.61 16.37 -18.56
C PHE A 478 12.73 16.07 -17.55
N PRO A 479 14.01 16.25 -17.93
CA PRO A 479 15.11 16.17 -16.98
C PRO A 479 14.87 17.14 -15.83
N LYS A 480 15.27 16.75 -14.61
CA LYS A 480 15.21 17.67 -13.47
C LYS A 480 15.92 18.98 -13.84
N LEU A 481 15.19 20.08 -13.79
CA LEU A 481 15.77 21.41 -13.94
C LEU A 481 16.79 21.60 -12.81
N LYS A 482 18.07 21.52 -13.14
CA LYS A 482 19.14 22.03 -12.26
C LYS A 482 19.10 23.56 -12.41
N LEU A 483 18.40 24.23 -11.52
CA LEU A 483 18.52 25.68 -11.36
C LEU A 483 19.69 26.01 -10.45
#